data_AF-A0A699HCR7-F1
#
_entry.id   AF-A0A699HCR7-F1
#
_cell.length_a   1.000
_cell.length_b   1.000
_cell.length_c   1.000
_cell.angle_alpha   90.00
_cell.angle_beta   90.00
_cell.angle_gamma   90.00
#
_symmetry.space_group_name_H-M   'P 1'
#
loop_
_entity.id
_entity.type
_entity.pdbx_description
1 polymer ?
#
loop_
_entity_poly.entity_id
_entity_poly.type
_entity_poly.pdbx_seq_one_letter_code
_entity_poly.pdbx_strand_id
1 'polypeptide(L)'
;MSYPDKSLNVTPTPVLDEIIALSGETEILKVMKIFFEQQIAEDEAFTKYIRDKIADVKASLTRVRTVIHGIESKSDKVAWKDAIDYF
;
A
#
# COMPACT_ATOMS: atom_id res chain seq x y z
N MET A 1 -22.62 -5.70 10.83
CA MET A 1 -22.83 -4.37 10.23
C MET A 1 -21.52 -3.94 9.59
N SER A 2 -21.48 -3.81 8.27
CA SER A 2 -20.32 -3.28 7.55
C SER A 2 -20.57 -1.80 7.29
N TYR A 3 -19.73 -0.92 7.83
CA TYR A 3 -19.81 0.50 7.53
C TYR A 3 -19.27 0.73 6.11
N PRO A 4 -19.99 1.47 5.24
CA PRO A 4 -19.45 1.82 3.94
C PRO A 4 -18.24 2.74 4.17
N ASP A 5 -17.11 2.34 3.61
CA ASP A 5 -15.89 3.13 3.54
C ASP A 5 -16.16 4.36 2.65
N LYS A 6 -16.72 5.41 3.26
CA LYS A 6 -16.78 6.73 2.63
C LYS A 6 -15.42 7.38 2.84
N SER A 7 -14.46 7.04 2.00
CA SER A 7 -13.28 7.89 1.82
C SER A 7 -13.76 9.21 1.23
N LEU A 8 -14.02 10.19 2.10
CA LEU A 8 -14.23 11.58 1.70
C LEU A 8 -12.94 12.03 1.00
N ASN A 9 -12.98 12.11 -0.33
CA ASN A 9 -11.86 12.51 -1.17
C ASN A 9 -11.70 14.03 -1.06
N VAL A 10 -11.28 14.49 0.11
CA VAL A 10 -11.20 15.90 0.48
C VAL A 10 -9.73 16.27 0.50
N THR A 11 -9.35 17.25 -0.33
CA THR A 11 -8.01 17.81 -0.32
C THR A 11 -7.80 18.48 1.04
N PRO A 12 -6.79 18.09 1.83
CA PRO A 12 -6.68 18.57 3.22
C PRO A 12 -6.37 20.06 3.34
N THR A 13 -5.64 20.62 2.38
CA THR A 13 -5.21 22.02 2.40
C THR A 13 -6.38 23.02 2.36
N PRO A 14 -7.36 22.92 1.43
CA PRO A 14 -8.55 23.78 1.45
C PRO A 14 -9.35 23.75 2.75
N VAL A 15 -9.43 22.59 3.41
CA VAL A 15 -10.21 22.45 4.65
C VAL A 15 -9.50 23.12 5.82
N LEU A 16 -8.18 22.96 5.92
CA LEU A 16 -7.40 23.66 6.95
C LEU A 16 -7.51 25.17 6.76
N ASP A 17 -7.42 25.66 5.51
CA ASP A 17 -7.60 27.08 5.19
C ASP A 17 -8.98 27.62 5.59
N GLU A 18 -10.04 26.87 5.30
CA GLU A 18 -11.41 27.23 5.68
C GLU A 18 -11.58 27.28 7.21
N ILE A 19 -11.03 26.31 7.95
CA ILE A 19 -11.08 26.29 9.42
C ILE A 19 -10.36 27.50 10.01
N ILE A 20 -9.20 27.87 9.48
CA ILE A 20 -8.39 29.00 9.96
C ILE A 20 -9.11 30.32 9.69
N ALA A 21 -9.71 30.48 8.51
CA ALA A 21 -10.50 31.65 8.15
C ALA A 21 -11.73 31.82 9.07
N LEU A 22 -12.43 30.71 9.38
CA LEU A 22 -13.59 30.72 10.28
C LEU A 22 -13.24 31.00 11.75
N SER A 23 -12.01 30.74 12.16
CA SER A 23 -11.55 30.87 13.55
C SER A 23 -10.73 32.13 13.84
N GLY A 24 -10.63 33.05 12.87
CA GLY A 24 -10.06 34.39 13.06
C GLY A 24 -8.54 34.49 12.94
N GLU A 25 -7.91 33.61 12.15
CA GLU A 25 -6.49 33.71 11.73
C GLU A 25 -5.47 34.05 12.85
N THR A 26 -5.42 33.22 13.89
CA THR A 26 -4.40 33.35 14.96
C THR A 26 -3.06 32.72 14.56
N GLU A 27 -1.96 33.14 15.20
CA GLU A 27 -0.63 32.52 15.00
C GLU A 27 -0.63 31.02 15.36
N ILE A 28 -1.38 30.63 16.40
CA ILE A 28 -1.53 29.23 16.82
C ILE A 28 -2.10 28.38 15.67
N LEU A 29 -3.11 28.90 14.98
CA LEU A 29 -3.75 28.22 13.86
C LEU A 29 -2.82 28.11 12.65
N LYS A 30 -1.97 29.10 12.40
CA LYS A 30 -0.94 29.05 11.35
C LYS A 30 0.12 27.99 11.63
N VAL A 31 0.56 27.87 12.88
CA VAL A 31 1.51 26.81 13.30
C VAL A 31 0.86 25.43 13.20
N MET A 32 -0.39 25.29 13.63
CA MET A 32 -1.14 24.04 13.49
C MET A 32 -1.32 23.63 12.03
N LYS A 33 -1.57 24.59 11.12
CA LYS A 33 -1.66 24.34 9.68
C LYS A 33 -0.38 23.67 9.16
N ILE A 34 0.78 24.27 9.43
CA ILE A 34 2.08 23.75 8.98
C ILE A 34 2.32 22.35 9.53
N PHE A 35 2.02 22.12 10.81
CA PHE A 35 2.16 20.81 11.44
C PHE A 35 1.29 19.76 10.75
N PHE A 36 0.01 20.05 10.49
CA PHE A 36 -0.88 19.11 9.83
C PHE A 36 -0.49 18.85 8.38
N GLU A 37 -0.12 19.88 7.62
CA GLU A 37 0.36 19.74 6.24
C GLU A 37 1.59 18.84 6.17
N GLN A 38 2.52 19.00 7.10
CA GLN A 38 3.71 18.16 7.19
C GLN A 38 3.35 16.71 7.53
N GLN A 39 2.51 16.49 8.55
CA GLN A 39 2.09 15.14 8.94
C GLN A 39 1.36 14.41 7.80
N ILE A 40 0.49 15.11 7.07
CA ILE A 40 -0.21 14.57 5.90
C ILE A 40 0.78 14.17 4.81
N ALA A 41 1.76 15.03 4.51
CA ALA A 41 2.76 14.72 3.49
C ALA A 41 3.63 13.50 3.86
N GLU A 42 4.02 13.39 5.14
CA GLU A 42 4.75 12.24 5.66
C GLU A 42 3.92 10.95 5.57
N ASP A 43 2.65 11.00 5.96
CA ASP A 43 1.72 9.86 5.90
C ASP A 43 1.44 9.42 4.45
N GLU A 44 1.30 10.35 3.52
CA GLU A 44 1.15 10.06 2.09
C GLU A 44 2.41 9.39 1.53
N ALA A 45 3.60 9.90 1.87
CA ALA A 45 4.86 9.30 1.45
C ALA A 45 5.05 7.89 2.01
N PHE A 46 4.72 7.69 3.28
CA PHE A 46 4.77 6.37 3.91
C PHE A 46 3.76 5.39 3.29
N THR A 47 2.53 5.85 3.05
CA THR A 47 1.49 5.06 2.38
C THR A 47 1.92 4.64 0.97
N LYS A 48 2.54 5.55 0.21
CA LYS A 48 3.09 5.25 -1.11
C LYS A 48 4.19 4.19 -1.02
N TYR A 49 5.13 4.35 -0.10
CA TYR A 49 6.20 3.37 0.13
C TYR A 49 5.64 1.96 0.40
N ILE A 50 4.63 1.83 1.26
CA ILE A 50 3.99 0.54 1.56
C ILE A 50 3.30 -0.05 0.32
N ARG A 51 2.57 0.77 -0.45
CA ARG A 51 1.93 0.32 -1.70
C ARG A 51 2.94 -0.21 -2.71
N ASP A 52 4.06 0.50 -2.88
CA ASP A 52 5.13 0.10 -3.79
C ASP A 52 5.75 -1.25 -3.36
N LYS A 53 6.01 -1.44 -2.06
CA LYS A 53 6.50 -2.71 -1.54
C LYS A 53 5.52 -3.87 -1.71
N ILE A 54 4.22 -3.62 -1.55
CA ILE A 54 3.18 -4.63 -1.82
C ILE A 54 3.18 -5.01 -3.31
N ALA A 55 3.33 -4.04 -4.22
CA ALA A 55 3.42 -4.28 -5.65
C ALA A 55 4.65 -5.14 -6.00
N ASP A 56 5.82 -4.82 -5.42
CA ASP A 56 7.06 -5.59 -5.60
C ASP A 56 6.89 -7.05 -5.15
N VAL A 57 6.32 -7.27 -3.96
CA VAL A 57 6.07 -8.62 -3.42
C VAL A 57 5.07 -9.39 -4.29
N LYS A 58 4.02 -8.74 -4.81
CA LYS A 58 3.09 -9.37 -5.76
C LYS A 58 3.77 -9.77 -7.07
N ALA A 59 4.67 -8.92 -7.57
CA ALA A 59 5.43 -9.21 -8.78
C ALA A 59 6.40 -10.38 -8.57
N SER A 60 7.11 -10.42 -7.44
CA SER A 60 8.01 -11.53 -7.11
C SER A 60 7.26 -12.84 -6.94
N LEU A 61 6.11 -12.83 -6.25
CA LEU A 61 5.25 -14.00 -6.10
C LEU A 61 4.76 -14.54 -7.45
N THR A 62 4.36 -13.64 -8.36
CA THR A 62 3.94 -14.02 -9.71
C THR A 62 5.09 -14.72 -10.45
N ARG A 63 6.31 -14.18 -10.39
CA ARG A 63 7.48 -14.80 -11.03
C ARG A 63 7.78 -16.19 -10.46
N VAL A 64 7.76 -16.34 -9.14
CA VAL A 64 7.98 -17.64 -8.48
C VAL A 64 6.93 -18.65 -8.93
N ARG A 65 5.65 -18.27 -8.99
CA ARG A 65 4.58 -19.14 -9.50
C ARG A 65 4.82 -19.56 -10.95
N THR A 66 5.23 -18.64 -11.82
CA THR A 66 5.55 -18.95 -13.22
C THR A 66 6.71 -19.96 -13.31
N VAL A 67 7.76 -19.79 -12.50
CA VAL A 67 8.90 -20.72 -12.47
C VAL A 67 8.44 -22.12 -12.01
N ILE A 68 7.66 -22.20 -10.92
CA ILE A 68 7.12 -23.48 -10.43
C ILE A 68 6.30 -24.17 -11.53
N HIS A 69 5.38 -23.45 -12.16
CA HIS A 69 4.56 -24.02 -13.24
C HIS A 69 5.41 -24.48 -14.44
N GLY A 70 6.46 -23.74 -14.76
CA GLY A 70 7.43 -24.13 -15.80
C GLY A 70 8.21 -25.39 -15.45
N ILE A 71 8.51 -25.62 -14.16
CA ILE A 71 9.15 -26.85 -13.68
C ILE A 71 8.14 -28.01 -13.71
N GLU A 72 6.93 -27.80 -13.20
CA GLU A 72 5.85 -28.81 -13.16
C GLU A 72 5.43 -29.30 -14.55
N SER A 73 5.44 -28.42 -15.56
CA SER A 73 5.11 -28.79 -16.94
C SER A 73 6.22 -29.57 -17.64
N LYS A 74 7.47 -29.45 -17.17
CA LYS A 74 8.64 -30.15 -17.72
C LYS A 74 9.04 -31.38 -16.90
N SER A 75 8.49 -31.58 -15.71
CA SER A 75 8.80 -32.74 -14.89
C SER A 75 8.04 -33.97 -15.41
N ASP A 76 8.79 -35.03 -15.72
CA ASP A 76 8.19 -36.35 -15.90
C ASP A 76 7.69 -36.82 -14.53
N LYS A 77 6.38 -36.64 -14.30
CA LYS A 77 5.72 -37.02 -13.04
C LYS A 77 5.98 -38.47 -12.63
N VAL A 78 6.27 -39.35 -13.60
CA VAL A 78 6.64 -40.75 -13.40
C VAL A 78 8.07 -40.87 -12.87
N ALA A 79 9.06 -40.19 -13.47
CA ALA A 79 10.46 -40.26 -13.05
C ALA A 79 10.69 -39.70 -11.63
N TRP A 80 9.93 -38.67 -11.23
CA TRP A 80 10.00 -38.12 -9.87
C TRP A 80 9.35 -39.02 -8.83
N LYS A 81 8.28 -39.72 -9.20
CA LYS A 81 7.63 -40.70 -8.33
C LYS A 81 8.53 -41.91 -8.11
N ASP A 82 9.13 -42.44 -9.18
CA ASP A 82 10.08 -43.55 -9.10
C ASP A 82 11.33 -43.18 -8.27
N ALA A 83 11.82 -41.95 -8.36
CA ALA A 83 12.95 -41.48 -7.55
C ALA A 83 12.61 -41.34 -6.05
N ILE A 84 11.36 -41.03 -5.70
CA ILE A 84 10.90 -40.98 -4.30
C ILE A 84 10.67 -42.39 -3.75
N ASP A 85 10.12 -43.30 -4.56
CA ASP A 85 9.87 -44.69 -4.16
C ASP A 85 11.17 -45.53 -4.07
N TYR A 86 12.29 -45.05 -4.64
CA TYR A 86 13.62 -45.68 -4.57
C TYR A 86 14.41 -45.32 -3.30
N PHE A 87 14.02 -44.29 -2.55
CA PHE A 87 14.62 -43.89 -1.28
C PHE A 87 13.85 -44.45 -0.08
#